data_AF-A0A258AW33-F1
#
_entry.id   AF-A0A258AW33-F1
#
_cell.length_a   1.000
_cell.length_b   1.000
_cell.length_c   1.000
_cell.angle_alpha   90.00
_cell.angle_beta   90.00
_cell.angle_gamma   90.00
#
_symmetry.space_group_name_H-M   'P 1'
#
loop_
_entity.id
_entity.type
_entity.pdbx_description
1 polymer ?
#
loop_
_entity_poly.entity_id
_entity_poly.type
_entity_poly.pdbx_seq_one_letter_code
_entity_poly.pdbx_strand_id
1 'polypeptide(L)'
;MAKIRTPIPGATAANILFRSDRTCCICRERGIPTQIHHIDEDPSNNDPNNLALLCLHCHEETQISGGFGRKLDALQVVQFRNDWFERVQKRRDTADEIAAAKGAVPANKPSTKSVRRAELPNPQKLKNYILTLPAIRLDAYGRAQSLWDKGGTSTQRQGCYDVVDILEQILITLASWYPLHHFDGLAPEEYFNAMTASRFAWHHARMEPNGYGSAGTMARLFVADAVMNDLEKMVEKMVEPLSMHLEDFDDFQWMKAWKVNSDSSANEVVEFKDYPKRILGRWLGPRKYVIFFADGRWGVQRNEDDSIEIGERRWRIEGDKLFLTFPRGTGLSTSESTITSFTAKQFVTEDHSTKYEWAP
;
A
#
# COMPACT_ATOMS: atom_id res chain seq x y z
N MET A 1 -11.49 -23.82 -35.85
CA MET A 1 -10.58 -22.84 -36.48
C MET A 1 -10.08 -21.90 -35.40
N ALA A 2 -8.77 -21.62 -35.35
CA ALA A 2 -8.26 -20.59 -34.42
C ALA A 2 -8.88 -19.24 -34.80
N LYS A 3 -9.58 -18.57 -33.87
CA LYS A 3 -10.11 -17.22 -34.10
C LYS A 3 -8.93 -16.30 -34.45
N ILE A 4 -8.98 -15.62 -35.59
CA ILE A 4 -7.99 -14.61 -35.97
C ILE A 4 -8.08 -13.50 -34.92
N ARG A 5 -6.97 -13.24 -34.22
CA ARG A 5 -6.93 -12.15 -33.22
C ARG A 5 -6.86 -10.82 -33.95
N THR A 6 -7.95 -10.06 -33.93
CA THR A 6 -7.92 -8.64 -34.31
C THR A 6 -7.30 -7.86 -33.15
N PRO A 7 -6.22 -7.09 -33.37
CA PRO A 7 -5.63 -6.30 -32.30
C PRO A 7 -6.61 -5.21 -31.85
N ILE A 8 -6.73 -5.01 -30.53
CA ILE A 8 -7.50 -3.90 -29.96
C ILE A 8 -6.73 -2.60 -30.30
N PRO A 9 -7.40 -1.56 -30.84
CA PRO A 9 -6.77 -0.28 -31.08
C PRO A 9 -6.10 0.27 -29.81
N GLY A 10 -4.89 0.83 -29.93
CA GLY A 10 -4.09 1.27 -28.77
C GLY A 10 -4.83 2.25 -27.85
N ALA A 11 -5.55 3.23 -28.41
CA ALA A 11 -6.34 4.18 -27.63
C ALA A 11 -7.50 3.51 -26.86
N THR A 12 -8.15 2.52 -27.45
CA THR A 12 -9.20 1.73 -26.78
C THR A 12 -8.62 0.91 -25.63
N ALA A 13 -7.50 0.22 -25.87
CA ALA A 13 -6.83 -0.55 -24.84
C ALA A 13 -6.38 0.35 -23.66
N ALA A 14 -5.77 1.51 -23.95
CA ALA A 14 -5.39 2.49 -22.95
C ALA A 14 -6.59 2.98 -22.13
N ASN A 15 -7.72 3.27 -22.78
CA ASN A 15 -8.94 3.67 -22.11
C ASN A 15 -9.45 2.60 -21.14
N ILE A 16 -9.51 1.34 -21.57
CA ILE A 16 -9.96 0.23 -20.71
C ILE A 16 -9.02 0.03 -19.54
N LEU A 17 -7.70 0.01 -19.79
CA LEU A 17 -6.70 -0.11 -18.73
C LEU A 17 -6.81 1.02 -17.71
N PHE A 18 -6.99 2.26 -18.17
CA PHE A 18 -7.15 3.42 -17.29
C PHE A 18 -8.44 3.37 -16.48
N ARG A 19 -9.58 3.07 -17.11
CA ARG A 19 -10.88 2.96 -16.40
C ARG A 19 -10.90 1.81 -15.40
N SER A 20 -10.15 0.75 -15.68
CA SER A 20 -9.97 -0.40 -14.79
C SER A 20 -8.91 -0.19 -13.72
N ASP A 21 -8.19 0.93 -13.69
CA ASP A 21 -7.06 1.11 -12.78
C ASP A 21 -6.03 -0.04 -12.90
N ARG A 22 -5.83 -0.54 -14.13
CA ARG A 22 -5.04 -1.73 -14.47
C ARG A 22 -5.33 -2.97 -13.59
N THR A 23 -6.55 -3.05 -13.06
CA THR A 23 -6.97 -4.01 -12.05
C THR A 23 -8.12 -4.86 -12.59
N CYS A 24 -8.10 -6.16 -12.29
CA CYS A 24 -9.17 -7.09 -12.65
C CYS A 24 -10.50 -6.64 -12.04
N CYS A 25 -11.55 -6.47 -12.86
CA CYS A 25 -12.85 -6.01 -12.33
C CYS A 25 -13.57 -7.05 -11.44
N ILE A 26 -13.17 -8.32 -11.52
CA ILE A 26 -13.76 -9.42 -10.75
C ILE A 26 -13.13 -9.49 -9.36
N CYS A 27 -11.84 -9.84 -9.29
CA CYS A 27 -11.17 -10.09 -8.00
C CYS A 27 -10.54 -8.84 -7.38
N ARG A 28 -10.36 -7.77 -8.17
CA ARG A 28 -9.82 -6.47 -7.75
C ARG A 28 -8.42 -6.53 -7.13
N GLU A 29 -7.69 -7.57 -7.46
CA GLU A 29 -6.29 -7.68 -7.07
C GLU A 29 -5.42 -6.82 -7.98
N ARG A 30 -4.55 -6.01 -7.37
CA ARG A 30 -3.65 -5.10 -8.07
C ARG A 30 -2.31 -5.76 -8.41
N GLY A 31 -1.72 -5.33 -9.53
CA GLY A 31 -0.40 -5.76 -10.01
C GLY A 31 -0.25 -7.24 -10.33
N ILE A 32 -1.35 -7.93 -10.58
CA ILE A 32 -1.33 -9.26 -11.18
C ILE A 32 -1.47 -9.18 -12.70
N PRO A 33 -0.94 -10.16 -13.46
CA PRO A 33 -1.10 -10.18 -14.91
C PRO A 33 -2.57 -10.14 -15.33
N THR A 34 -2.89 -9.19 -16.21
CA THR A 34 -4.25 -8.97 -16.75
C THR A 34 -4.28 -9.01 -18.27
N GLN A 35 -5.47 -9.27 -18.80
CA GLN A 35 -5.78 -9.29 -20.22
C GLN A 35 -7.15 -8.64 -20.43
N ILE A 36 -7.28 -7.86 -21.51
CA ILE A 36 -8.58 -7.36 -21.96
C ILE A 36 -9.37 -8.52 -22.58
N HIS A 37 -10.56 -8.74 -22.04
CA HIS A 37 -11.52 -9.77 -22.41
C HIS A 37 -12.65 -9.15 -23.22
N HIS A 38 -12.97 -9.75 -24.38
CA HIS A 38 -14.17 -9.48 -25.17
C HIS A 38 -15.34 -10.27 -24.57
N ILE A 39 -16.34 -9.55 -24.06
CA ILE A 39 -17.47 -10.10 -23.30
C ILE A 39 -18.38 -10.98 -24.16
N ASP A 40 -18.56 -10.61 -25.43
CA ASP A 40 -19.29 -11.40 -26.43
C ASP A 40 -18.47 -12.52 -27.08
N GLU A 41 -17.22 -12.70 -26.65
CA GLU A 41 -16.24 -13.63 -27.21
C GLU A 41 -15.87 -13.35 -28.70
N ASP A 42 -16.28 -12.22 -29.29
CA ASP A 42 -15.91 -11.80 -30.65
C ASP A 42 -14.67 -10.89 -30.61
N PRO A 43 -13.49 -11.36 -31.07
CA PRO A 43 -12.26 -10.57 -31.03
C PRO A 43 -12.29 -9.35 -31.97
N SER A 44 -13.26 -9.26 -32.89
CA SER A 44 -13.40 -8.11 -33.79
C SER A 44 -14.23 -6.96 -33.18
N ASN A 45 -15.02 -7.25 -32.15
CA ASN A 45 -15.88 -6.26 -31.50
C ASN A 45 -15.13 -5.47 -30.42
N ASN A 46 -14.41 -4.43 -30.86
CA ASN A 46 -13.62 -3.55 -29.99
C ASN A 46 -14.43 -2.39 -29.37
N ASP A 47 -15.77 -2.49 -29.27
CA ASP A 47 -16.58 -1.52 -28.54
C ASP A 47 -16.14 -1.49 -27.06
N PRO A 48 -15.83 -0.33 -26.45
CA PRO A 48 -15.44 -0.25 -25.06
C PRO A 48 -16.43 -0.89 -24.07
N ASN A 49 -17.73 -0.93 -24.40
CA ASN A 49 -18.77 -1.59 -23.61
C ASN A 49 -18.81 -3.11 -23.79
N ASN A 50 -18.06 -3.65 -24.74
CA ASN A 50 -17.82 -5.08 -24.92
C ASN A 50 -16.49 -5.55 -24.31
N LEU A 51 -15.69 -4.64 -23.75
CA LEU A 51 -14.38 -4.97 -23.19
C LEU A 51 -14.40 -4.93 -21.66
N ALA A 52 -13.68 -5.85 -21.02
CA ALA A 52 -13.42 -5.85 -19.58
C ALA A 52 -11.96 -6.26 -19.30
N LEU A 53 -11.34 -5.68 -18.28
CA LEU A 53 -10.00 -6.11 -17.86
C LEU A 53 -10.11 -7.22 -16.81
N LEU A 54 -9.58 -8.40 -17.12
CA LEU A 54 -9.58 -9.57 -16.23
C LEU A 54 -8.16 -10.00 -15.92
N CYS A 55 -7.91 -10.51 -14.72
CA CYS A 55 -6.67 -11.26 -14.47
C CYS A 55 -6.74 -12.63 -15.16
N LEU A 56 -5.59 -13.26 -15.39
CA LEU A 56 -5.54 -14.55 -16.09
C LEU A 56 -6.42 -15.61 -15.41
N HIS A 57 -6.46 -15.63 -14.07
CA HIS A 57 -7.30 -16.57 -13.32
C HIS A 57 -8.81 -16.35 -13.56
N CYS A 58 -9.32 -15.13 -13.37
CA CYS A 58 -10.73 -14.84 -13.65
C CYS A 58 -11.05 -14.90 -15.14
N HIS A 59 -10.06 -14.68 -16.01
CA HIS A 59 -10.23 -14.87 -17.45
C HIS A 59 -10.47 -16.36 -17.77
N GLU A 60 -9.74 -17.29 -17.15
CA GLU A 60 -9.97 -18.73 -17.32
C GLU A 60 -11.37 -19.16 -16.86
N GLU A 61 -11.94 -18.53 -15.83
CA GLU A 61 -13.31 -18.78 -15.38
C GLU A 61 -14.37 -18.44 -16.45
N THR A 62 -14.06 -17.52 -17.37
CA THR A 62 -14.91 -17.22 -18.55
C THR A 62 -14.78 -18.26 -19.67
N GLN A 63 -13.87 -19.23 -19.56
CA GLN A 63 -13.61 -20.22 -20.60
C GLN A 63 -13.98 -21.65 -20.14
N ILE A 64 -14.45 -21.81 -18.90
CA ILE A 64 -14.87 -23.11 -18.36
C ILE A 64 -16.03 -23.66 -19.21
N SER A 65 -15.85 -24.87 -19.72
CA SER A 65 -16.87 -25.66 -20.43
C SER A 65 -17.15 -26.96 -19.67
N GLY A 66 -18.39 -27.17 -19.24
CA GLY A 66 -18.80 -28.36 -18.48
C GLY A 66 -18.43 -28.32 -16.98
N GLY A 67 -18.91 -29.30 -16.22
CA GLY A 67 -18.69 -29.42 -14.76
C GLY A 67 -19.84 -28.88 -13.89
N PHE A 68 -19.69 -29.01 -12.57
CA PHE A 68 -20.68 -28.54 -11.58
C PHE A 68 -20.56 -27.04 -11.28
N GLY A 69 -19.40 -26.42 -11.53
CA GLY A 69 -19.17 -25.00 -11.28
C GLY A 69 -19.88 -24.12 -12.32
N ARG A 70 -20.47 -23.00 -11.88
CA ARG A 70 -21.05 -22.01 -12.79
C ARG A 70 -19.94 -21.19 -13.45
N LYS A 71 -19.93 -21.16 -14.78
CA LYS A 71 -19.06 -20.30 -15.59
C LYS A 71 -19.25 -18.83 -15.21
N LEU A 72 -18.18 -18.05 -15.20
CA LEU A 72 -18.28 -16.59 -15.14
C LEU A 72 -18.85 -16.07 -16.47
N ASP A 73 -20.15 -15.78 -16.49
CA ASP A 73 -20.88 -15.43 -17.70
C ASP A 73 -20.78 -13.93 -18.07
N ALA A 74 -21.16 -13.59 -19.30
CA ALA A 74 -21.09 -12.23 -19.82
C ALA A 74 -21.86 -11.21 -18.95
N LEU A 75 -23.01 -11.60 -18.40
CA LEU A 75 -23.82 -10.72 -17.56
C LEU A 75 -23.09 -10.39 -16.26
N GLN A 76 -22.47 -11.39 -15.63
CA GLN A 76 -21.65 -11.19 -14.44
C GLN A 76 -20.45 -10.28 -14.75
N VAL A 77 -19.74 -10.52 -15.85
CA VAL A 77 -18.58 -9.68 -16.25
C VAL A 77 -19.00 -8.22 -16.45
N VAL A 78 -20.13 -7.97 -17.12
CA VAL A 78 -20.67 -6.61 -17.30
C VAL A 78 -20.97 -5.95 -15.96
N GLN A 79 -21.61 -6.66 -15.03
CA GLN A 79 -21.94 -6.13 -13.71
C GLN A 79 -20.69 -5.76 -12.91
N PHE A 80 -19.73 -6.67 -12.81
CA PHE A 80 -18.48 -6.42 -12.08
C PHE A 80 -17.65 -5.31 -12.72
N ARG A 81 -17.57 -5.25 -14.05
CA ARG A 81 -16.87 -4.18 -14.76
C ARG A 81 -17.50 -2.82 -14.47
N ASN A 82 -18.82 -2.72 -14.58
CA ASN A 82 -19.50 -1.44 -14.39
C ASN A 82 -19.35 -0.93 -12.94
N ASP A 83 -19.55 -1.81 -11.93
CA ASP A 83 -19.32 -1.45 -10.52
C ASP A 83 -17.85 -1.07 -10.27
N TRP A 84 -16.90 -1.78 -10.89
CA TRP A 84 -15.48 -1.43 -10.74
C TRP A 84 -15.14 -0.07 -11.36
N PHE A 85 -15.61 0.21 -12.57
CA PHE A 85 -15.42 1.51 -13.22
C PHE A 85 -16.01 2.65 -12.40
N GLU A 86 -17.20 2.47 -11.83
CA GLU A 86 -17.84 3.47 -10.97
C GLU A 86 -17.01 3.72 -9.71
N ARG A 87 -16.48 2.66 -9.07
CA ARG A 87 -15.62 2.81 -7.89
C ARG A 87 -14.31 3.53 -8.21
N VAL A 88 -13.65 3.15 -9.30
CA VAL A 88 -12.42 3.83 -9.76
C VAL A 88 -12.72 5.30 -10.03
N GLN A 89 -13.79 5.62 -10.74
CA GLN A 89 -14.17 7.01 -11.00
C GLN A 89 -14.44 7.78 -9.71
N LYS A 90 -15.25 7.22 -8.80
CA LYS A 90 -15.55 7.84 -7.51
C LYS A 90 -14.31 8.13 -6.68
N ARG A 91 -13.32 7.22 -6.68
CA ARG A 91 -12.05 7.41 -5.98
C ARG A 91 -11.26 8.58 -6.56
N ARG A 92 -11.24 8.71 -7.89
CA ARG A 92 -10.63 9.85 -8.59
C ARG A 92 -11.36 11.15 -8.27
N ASP A 93 -12.69 11.15 -8.37
CA ASP A 93 -13.52 12.32 -8.05
C ASP A 93 -13.32 12.77 -6.59
N THR A 94 -13.26 11.84 -5.64
CA THR A 94 -12.99 12.16 -4.22
C THR A 94 -11.61 12.78 -4.04
N ALA A 95 -10.59 12.29 -4.74
CA ALA A 95 -9.26 12.88 -4.68
C ALA A 95 -9.24 14.30 -5.29
N ASP A 96 -9.93 14.50 -6.40
CA ASP A 96 -10.11 15.81 -7.04
C ASP A 96 -10.87 16.78 -6.11
N GLU A 97 -11.92 16.32 -5.43
CA GLU A 97 -12.66 17.10 -4.43
C GLU A 97 -11.78 17.49 -3.25
N ILE A 98 -10.98 16.58 -2.71
CA ILE A 98 -10.04 16.86 -1.62
C ILE A 98 -9.01 17.90 -2.08
N ALA A 99 -8.51 17.81 -3.32
CA ALA A 99 -7.60 18.80 -3.89
C ALA A 99 -8.29 20.17 -4.03
N ALA A 100 -9.51 20.21 -4.58
CA ALA A 100 -10.28 21.43 -4.80
C ALA A 100 -10.70 22.11 -3.48
N ALA A 101 -11.17 21.36 -2.49
CA ALA A 101 -11.57 21.87 -1.18
C ALA A 101 -10.41 22.52 -0.41
N LYS A 102 -9.17 22.12 -0.73
CA LYS A 102 -7.95 22.70 -0.18
C LYS A 102 -7.31 23.78 -1.06
N GLY A 103 -8.04 24.26 -2.08
CA GLY A 103 -7.63 25.37 -2.94
C GLY A 103 -6.64 25.03 -4.05
N ALA A 104 -6.43 23.74 -4.35
CA ALA A 104 -5.64 23.32 -5.50
C ALA A 104 -6.47 23.40 -6.80
N VAL A 105 -5.78 23.65 -7.92
CA VAL A 105 -6.43 23.63 -9.25
C VAL A 105 -6.62 22.16 -9.64
N PRO A 106 -7.82 21.73 -10.06
CA PRO A 106 -8.03 20.38 -10.56
C PRO A 106 -7.11 20.11 -11.76
N ALA A 107 -6.61 18.88 -11.88
CA ALA A 107 -5.82 18.46 -13.03
C ALA A 107 -6.64 18.73 -14.31
N ASN A 108 -6.10 19.58 -15.18
CA ASN A 108 -6.78 19.96 -16.41
C ASN A 108 -6.95 18.71 -17.30
N LYS A 109 -8.18 18.40 -17.74
CA LYS A 109 -8.39 17.45 -18.83
C LYS A 109 -7.58 17.89 -20.05
N PRO A 110 -6.85 16.99 -20.74
CA PRO A 110 -6.02 17.39 -21.86
C PRO A 110 -6.91 17.87 -23.01
N SER A 111 -6.90 19.19 -23.25
CA SER A 111 -7.43 19.76 -24.48
C SER A 111 -6.33 19.69 -25.55
N THR A 112 -6.67 19.15 -26.72
CA THR A 112 -5.81 18.86 -27.88
C THR A 112 -5.33 20.11 -28.63
N LYS A 113 -4.95 21.18 -27.93
CA LYS A 113 -4.29 22.34 -28.56
C LYS A 113 -2.89 22.52 -27.99
N SER A 114 -1.91 22.35 -28.88
CA SER A 114 -0.53 22.80 -28.73
C SER A 114 -0.52 24.25 -28.24
N VAL A 115 -0.15 24.46 -26.98
CA VAL A 115 0.12 25.80 -26.43
C VAL A 115 1.58 25.86 -26.06
N ARG A 116 2.29 26.74 -26.77
CA ARG A 116 3.62 27.23 -26.46
C ARG A 116 3.71 27.56 -24.96
N ARG A 117 4.67 26.93 -24.27
CA ARG A 117 5.24 27.30 -22.95
C ARG A 117 4.21 28.00 -22.04
N ALA A 118 3.24 27.26 -21.53
CA ALA A 118 2.42 27.75 -20.43
C ALA A 118 3.36 28.13 -19.26
N GLU A 119 3.20 29.31 -18.70
CA GLU A 119 3.90 29.74 -17.49
C GLU A 119 3.86 28.63 -16.45
N LEU A 120 4.99 28.37 -15.78
CA LEU A 120 5.03 27.45 -14.64
C LEU A 120 3.88 27.82 -13.68
N PRO A 121 3.10 26.85 -13.17
CA PRO A 121 1.92 27.17 -12.39
C PRO A 121 2.29 28.03 -11.18
N ASN A 122 1.44 29.00 -10.84
CA ASN A 122 1.64 29.97 -9.77
C ASN A 122 2.32 29.34 -8.52
N PRO A 123 3.53 29.78 -8.13
CA PRO A 123 4.27 29.21 -7.00
C PRO A 123 3.49 29.20 -5.68
N GLN A 124 2.61 30.20 -5.46
CA GLN A 124 1.74 30.23 -4.28
C GLN A 124 0.72 29.10 -4.29
N LYS A 125 0.19 28.71 -5.45
CA LYS A 125 -0.74 27.58 -5.57
C LYS A 125 -0.04 26.25 -5.27
N LEU A 126 1.19 26.09 -5.76
CA LEU A 126 2.03 24.94 -5.45
C LEU A 126 2.32 24.86 -3.94
N LYS A 127 2.77 25.97 -3.34
CA LYS A 127 3.02 26.07 -1.90
C LYS A 127 1.79 25.69 -1.09
N ASN A 128 0.63 26.27 -1.40
CA ASN A 128 -0.62 25.97 -0.71
C ASN A 128 -0.97 24.49 -0.81
N TYR A 129 -0.82 23.87 -2.00
CA TYR A 129 -1.09 22.46 -2.17
C TYR A 129 -0.14 21.58 -1.35
N ILE A 130 1.17 21.80 -1.46
CA ILE A 130 2.20 21.04 -0.72
C ILE A 130 1.93 21.11 0.80
N LEU A 131 1.63 22.30 1.33
CA LEU A 131 1.33 22.49 2.75
C LEU A 131 0.10 21.69 3.22
N THR A 132 -0.80 21.30 2.31
CA THR A 132 -1.98 20.51 2.66
C THR A 132 -1.73 19.01 2.70
N LEU A 133 -0.64 18.52 2.10
CA LEU A 133 -0.37 17.09 1.93
C LEU A 133 -0.30 16.31 3.24
N PRO A 134 0.38 16.79 4.31
CA PRO A 134 0.37 16.09 5.59
C PRO A 134 -1.04 15.86 6.16
N ALA A 135 -1.95 16.83 5.99
CA ALA A 135 -3.33 16.71 6.43
C ALA A 135 -4.17 15.78 5.53
N ILE A 136 -3.90 15.74 4.20
CA ILE A 136 -4.53 14.77 3.30
C ILE A 136 -4.12 13.35 3.70
N ARG A 137 -2.82 13.15 3.93
CA ARG A 137 -2.24 11.89 4.38
C ARG A 137 -2.83 11.43 5.72
N LEU A 138 -2.92 12.33 6.70
CA LEU A 138 -3.51 12.01 8.01
C LEU A 138 -4.96 11.54 7.88
N ASP A 139 -5.77 12.23 7.08
CA ASP A 139 -7.17 11.83 6.82
C ASP A 139 -7.26 10.46 6.13
N ALA A 140 -6.39 10.20 5.14
CA ALA A 140 -6.30 8.91 4.45
C ALA A 140 -6.03 7.77 5.44
N TYR A 141 -5.01 7.93 6.29
CA TYR A 141 -4.66 6.96 7.32
C TYR A 141 -5.75 6.80 8.37
N GLY A 142 -6.40 7.88 8.80
CA GLY A 142 -7.53 7.82 9.74
C GLY A 142 -8.70 6.99 9.21
N ARG A 143 -9.03 7.14 7.92
CA ARG A 143 -10.06 6.32 7.25
C ARG A 143 -9.62 4.86 7.12
N ALA A 144 -8.37 4.62 6.73
CA ALA A 144 -7.81 3.28 6.58
C ALA A 144 -7.71 2.53 7.92
N GLN A 145 -7.40 3.23 9.02
CA GLN A 145 -7.33 2.67 10.37
C GLN A 145 -8.65 1.99 10.75
N SER A 146 -9.78 2.60 10.42
CA SER A 146 -11.11 2.01 10.68
C SER A 146 -11.34 0.67 9.96
N LEU A 147 -10.64 0.43 8.85
CA LEU A 147 -10.67 -0.84 8.12
C LEU A 147 -9.62 -1.82 8.67
N TRP A 148 -8.47 -1.31 9.11
CA TRP A 148 -7.43 -2.10 9.76
C TRP A 148 -7.90 -2.71 11.09
N ASP A 149 -8.60 -1.92 11.90
CA ASP A 149 -9.13 -2.29 13.22
C ASP A 149 -10.25 -3.32 13.16
N LYS A 150 -11.03 -3.34 12.06
CA LYS A 150 -12.09 -4.34 11.84
C LYS A 150 -11.55 -5.76 11.69
N GLY A 151 -10.29 -5.91 11.32
CA GLY A 151 -9.67 -7.20 11.05
C GLY A 151 -10.17 -7.86 9.75
N GLY A 152 -9.57 -9.00 9.42
CA GLY A 152 -9.80 -9.72 8.17
C GLY A 152 -8.95 -9.18 7.03
N THR A 153 -8.15 -10.05 6.42
CA THR A 153 -7.10 -9.66 5.46
C THR A 153 -7.63 -8.90 4.25
N SER A 154 -8.83 -9.21 3.78
CA SER A 154 -9.47 -8.48 2.67
C SER A 154 -9.84 -7.05 3.04
N THR A 155 -10.45 -6.84 4.21
CA THR A 155 -10.83 -5.51 4.72
C THR A 155 -9.59 -4.67 5.01
N GLN A 156 -8.59 -5.25 5.66
CA GLN A 156 -7.35 -4.55 5.98
C GLN A 156 -6.63 -4.11 4.71
N ARG A 157 -6.57 -5.00 3.71
CA ARG A 157 -5.98 -4.68 2.41
C ARG A 157 -6.75 -3.59 1.67
N GLN A 158 -8.08 -3.56 1.79
CA GLN A 158 -8.86 -2.45 1.23
C GLN A 158 -8.46 -1.11 1.84
N GLY A 159 -8.20 -1.06 3.15
CA GLY A 159 -7.65 0.14 3.81
C GLY A 159 -6.31 0.58 3.20
N CYS A 160 -5.39 -0.35 2.94
CA CYS A 160 -4.14 -0.04 2.26
C CYS A 160 -4.37 0.48 0.83
N TYR A 161 -5.29 -0.13 0.07
CA TYR A 161 -5.63 0.34 -1.28
C TYR A 161 -6.22 1.75 -1.27
N ASP A 162 -7.02 2.11 -0.28
CA ASP A 162 -7.59 3.45 -0.15
C ASP A 162 -6.48 4.50 0.07
N VAL A 163 -5.44 4.19 0.84
CA VAL A 163 -4.27 5.08 1.00
C VAL A 163 -3.46 5.17 -0.29
N VAL A 164 -3.19 4.02 -0.94
CA VAL A 164 -2.48 3.98 -2.23
C VAL A 164 -3.17 4.85 -3.28
N ASP A 165 -4.50 4.82 -3.36
CA ASP A 165 -5.26 5.63 -4.30
C ASP A 165 -5.07 7.13 -4.05
N ILE A 166 -5.03 7.54 -2.79
CA ILE A 166 -4.81 8.94 -2.40
C ILE A 166 -3.38 9.37 -2.73
N LEU A 167 -2.39 8.52 -2.45
CA LEU A 167 -0.99 8.82 -2.76
C LEU A 167 -0.74 8.89 -4.27
N GLU A 168 -1.31 7.99 -5.07
CA GLU A 168 -1.25 8.07 -6.54
C GLU A 168 -1.80 9.40 -7.05
N GLN A 169 -2.92 9.87 -6.49
CA GLN A 169 -3.50 11.15 -6.89
C GLN A 169 -2.69 12.36 -6.46
N ILE A 170 -2.05 12.29 -5.29
CA ILE A 170 -1.07 13.30 -4.89
C ILE A 170 0.06 13.37 -5.92
N LEU A 171 0.61 12.23 -6.35
CA LEU A 171 1.67 12.17 -7.36
C LEU A 171 1.22 12.72 -8.72
N ILE A 172 0.02 12.35 -9.18
CA ILE A 172 -0.58 12.87 -10.42
C ILE A 172 -0.74 14.40 -10.33
N THR A 173 -1.25 14.90 -9.21
CA THR A 173 -1.43 16.35 -9.02
C THR A 173 -0.06 17.03 -9.01
N LEU A 174 0.91 16.54 -8.23
CA LEU A 174 2.28 17.06 -8.17
C LEU A 174 2.95 17.09 -9.56
N ALA A 175 2.65 16.11 -10.40
CA ALA A 175 3.15 16.03 -11.76
C ALA A 175 2.60 17.13 -12.70
N SER A 176 1.46 17.74 -12.37
CA SER A 176 0.92 18.88 -13.14
C SER A 176 1.78 20.15 -13.07
N TRP A 177 2.71 20.22 -12.12
CA TRP A 177 3.71 21.30 -12.03
C TRP A 177 4.99 21.04 -12.82
N TYR A 178 5.11 19.87 -13.44
CA TYR A 178 6.18 19.55 -14.38
C TYR A 178 5.74 19.89 -15.82
N PRO A 179 6.69 20.03 -16.76
CA PRO A 179 6.35 20.19 -18.18
C PRO A 179 5.41 19.08 -18.68
N LEU A 180 4.57 19.40 -19.66
CA LEU A 180 3.72 18.40 -20.29
C LEU A 180 4.58 17.24 -20.83
N HIS A 181 4.14 16.00 -20.62
CA HIS A 181 4.84 14.79 -21.04
C HIS A 181 6.23 14.58 -20.40
N HIS A 182 6.50 15.21 -19.25
CA HIS A 182 7.79 15.09 -18.55
C HIS A 182 8.12 13.65 -18.13
N PHE A 183 7.11 12.85 -17.79
CA PHE A 183 7.28 11.48 -17.32
C PHE A 183 7.07 10.48 -18.46
N ASP A 184 8.17 10.02 -19.07
CA ASP A 184 8.21 9.05 -20.18
C ASP A 184 7.35 9.42 -21.40
N GLY A 185 7.10 10.71 -21.63
CA GLY A 185 6.24 11.14 -22.73
C GLY A 185 4.75 10.94 -22.46
N LEU A 186 4.37 10.41 -21.30
CA LEU A 186 2.99 10.03 -20.96
C LEU A 186 2.24 11.16 -20.26
N ALA A 187 0.91 11.05 -20.25
CA ALA A 187 0.09 11.86 -19.34
C ALA A 187 0.38 11.43 -17.87
N PRO A 188 0.35 12.35 -16.89
CA PRO A 188 0.61 12.02 -15.49
C PRO A 188 -0.21 10.84 -14.97
N GLU A 189 -1.50 10.79 -15.30
CA GLU A 189 -2.40 9.73 -14.88
C GLU A 189 -1.98 8.38 -15.45
N GLU A 190 -1.55 8.34 -16.72
CA GLU A 190 -1.06 7.11 -17.35
C GLU A 190 0.26 6.64 -16.73
N TYR A 191 1.17 7.59 -16.46
CA TYR A 191 2.48 7.30 -15.89
C TYR A 191 2.37 6.75 -14.46
N PHE A 192 1.71 7.47 -13.55
CA PHE A 192 1.63 7.05 -12.15
C PHE A 192 0.79 5.80 -11.98
N ASN A 193 -0.28 5.63 -12.77
CA ASN A 193 -1.05 4.40 -12.75
C ASN A 193 -0.21 3.18 -13.20
N ALA A 194 0.58 3.33 -14.26
CA ALA A 194 1.48 2.29 -14.74
C ALA A 194 2.57 1.96 -13.71
N MET A 195 3.13 2.99 -13.09
CA MET A 195 4.15 2.87 -12.07
C MET A 195 3.61 2.18 -10.81
N THR A 196 2.44 2.57 -10.29
CA THR A 196 1.80 1.92 -9.13
C THR A 196 1.56 0.44 -9.41
N ALA A 197 1.01 0.12 -10.58
CA ALA A 197 0.81 -1.27 -11.01
C ALA A 197 2.14 -2.05 -11.06
N SER A 198 3.22 -1.41 -11.53
CA SER A 198 4.56 -2.00 -11.53
C SER A 198 5.10 -2.25 -10.12
N ARG A 199 4.81 -1.37 -9.14
CA ARG A 199 5.20 -1.58 -7.74
C ARG A 199 4.49 -2.78 -7.14
N PHE A 200 3.18 -2.91 -7.37
CA PHE A 200 2.44 -4.11 -6.96
C PHE A 200 3.03 -5.37 -7.58
N ALA A 201 3.29 -5.38 -8.89
CA ALA A 201 3.87 -6.53 -9.57
C ALA A 201 5.23 -6.93 -8.99
N TRP A 202 6.10 -5.95 -8.71
CA TRP A 202 7.41 -6.20 -8.09
C TRP A 202 7.28 -6.78 -6.68
N HIS A 203 6.44 -6.19 -5.84
CA HIS A 203 6.24 -6.68 -4.46
C HIS A 203 5.57 -8.06 -4.44
N HIS A 204 4.63 -8.34 -5.34
CA HIS A 204 4.08 -9.70 -5.50
C HIS A 204 5.18 -10.69 -5.86
N ALA A 205 6.01 -10.41 -6.87
CA ALA A 205 7.10 -11.30 -7.26
C ALA A 205 8.10 -11.54 -6.12
N ARG A 206 8.38 -10.51 -5.30
CA ARG A 206 9.25 -10.61 -4.12
C ARG A 206 8.64 -11.44 -3.00
N MET A 207 7.34 -11.27 -2.75
CA MET A 207 6.63 -11.92 -1.62
C MET A 207 6.15 -13.33 -1.96
N GLU A 208 5.99 -13.65 -3.24
CA GLU A 208 5.42 -14.90 -3.75
C GLU A 208 6.37 -15.57 -4.75
N PRO A 209 7.55 -16.06 -4.30
CA PRO A 209 8.60 -16.57 -5.18
C PRO A 209 8.18 -17.82 -5.96
N ASN A 210 7.14 -18.53 -5.52
CA ASN A 210 6.58 -19.70 -6.20
C ASN A 210 5.40 -19.35 -7.12
N GLY A 211 5.21 -18.07 -7.43
CA GLY A 211 4.12 -17.58 -8.24
C GLY A 211 2.97 -17.02 -7.42
N TYR A 212 2.14 -16.20 -8.08
CA TYR A 212 1.04 -15.48 -7.45
C TYR A 212 0.10 -16.40 -6.67
N GLY A 213 -0.25 -16.00 -5.45
CA GLY A 213 -1.10 -16.75 -4.53
C GLY A 213 -0.36 -17.75 -3.64
N SER A 214 0.95 -18.00 -3.85
CA SER A 214 1.69 -19.02 -3.11
C SER A 214 1.85 -18.72 -1.61
N ALA A 215 1.77 -17.45 -1.21
CA ALA A 215 1.98 -17.01 0.18
C ALA A 215 0.67 -16.62 0.91
N GLY A 216 -0.48 -16.93 0.31
CA GLY A 216 -1.79 -16.71 0.91
C GLY A 216 -2.18 -15.24 1.03
N THR A 217 -3.27 -14.96 1.76
CA THR A 217 -3.87 -13.61 1.80
C THR A 217 -3.06 -12.60 2.60
N MET A 218 -2.20 -13.05 3.53
CA MET A 218 -1.33 -12.16 4.31
C MET A 218 -0.26 -11.50 3.45
N ALA A 219 0.31 -12.23 2.48
CA ALA A 219 1.28 -11.67 1.55
C ALA A 219 0.71 -10.49 0.77
N ARG A 220 -0.56 -10.55 0.38
CA ARG A 220 -1.25 -9.48 -0.37
C ARG A 220 -1.43 -8.21 0.45
N LEU A 221 -1.60 -8.35 1.77
CA LEU A 221 -1.61 -7.22 2.69
C LEU A 221 -0.22 -6.55 2.75
N PHE A 222 0.84 -7.35 2.91
CA PHE A 222 2.22 -6.83 2.93
C PHE A 222 2.63 -6.20 1.61
N VAL A 223 2.16 -6.74 0.48
CA VAL A 223 2.36 -6.11 -0.83
C VAL A 223 1.71 -4.73 -0.86
N ALA A 224 0.46 -4.59 -0.41
CA ALA A 224 -0.24 -3.31 -0.41
C ALA A 224 0.43 -2.28 0.51
N ASP A 225 0.87 -2.70 1.70
CA ASP A 225 1.65 -1.87 2.62
C ASP A 225 2.98 -1.40 2.01
N ALA A 226 3.71 -2.32 1.36
CA ALA A 226 4.99 -1.97 0.75
C ALA A 226 4.83 -1.01 -0.44
N VAL A 227 3.76 -1.13 -1.23
CA VAL A 227 3.42 -0.16 -2.28
C VAL A 227 3.06 1.20 -1.69
N MET A 228 2.27 1.24 -0.62
CA MET A 228 1.95 2.48 0.10
C MET A 228 3.24 3.21 0.50
N ASN A 229 4.18 2.50 1.14
CA ASN A 229 5.48 3.05 1.53
C ASN A 229 6.33 3.56 0.34
N ASP A 230 6.29 2.87 -0.80
CA ASP A 230 6.98 3.34 -2.01
C ASP A 230 6.39 4.66 -2.51
N LEU A 231 5.05 4.77 -2.56
CA LEU A 231 4.39 5.98 -3.02
C LEU A 231 4.58 7.17 -2.07
N GLU A 232 4.60 6.94 -0.76
CA GLU A 232 4.91 8.00 0.22
C GLU A 232 6.31 8.58 0.02
N LYS A 233 7.29 7.71 -0.23
CA LYS A 233 8.66 8.13 -0.56
C LYS A 233 8.71 8.87 -1.89
N MET A 234 7.91 8.46 -2.88
CA MET A 234 7.83 9.20 -4.14
C MET A 234 7.23 10.60 -3.95
N VAL A 235 6.22 10.75 -3.11
CA VAL A 235 5.67 12.08 -2.77
C VAL A 235 6.75 12.93 -2.11
N GLU A 236 7.48 12.40 -1.13
CA GLU A 236 8.63 13.07 -0.51
C GLU A 236 9.64 13.55 -1.57
N LYS A 237 10.00 12.67 -2.52
CA LYS A 237 10.97 12.96 -3.58
C LYS A 237 10.48 13.87 -4.69
N MET A 238 9.17 14.04 -4.86
CA MET A 238 8.63 15.06 -5.77
C MET A 238 8.49 16.40 -5.08
N VAL A 239 8.11 16.43 -3.79
CA VAL A 239 8.01 17.67 -3.03
C VAL A 239 9.38 18.34 -2.87
N GLU A 240 10.43 17.56 -2.57
CA GLU A 240 11.80 18.07 -2.37
C GLU A 240 12.27 19.05 -3.47
N PRO A 241 12.29 18.70 -4.78
CA PRO A 241 12.67 19.66 -5.82
C PRO A 241 11.62 20.74 -6.10
N LEU A 242 10.33 20.47 -5.87
CA LEU A 242 9.25 21.43 -6.11
C LEU A 242 9.21 22.55 -5.05
N SER A 243 9.64 22.27 -3.83
CA SER A 243 9.67 23.23 -2.72
C SER A 243 10.88 24.16 -2.74
N MET A 244 11.98 23.78 -3.39
CA MET A 244 13.25 24.55 -3.43
C MET A 244 13.11 26.00 -3.88
N HIS A 245 12.09 26.30 -4.70
CA HIS A 245 11.86 27.65 -5.25
C HIS A 245 10.70 28.39 -4.57
N LEU A 246 10.13 27.83 -3.51
CA LEU A 246 9.03 28.45 -2.77
C LEU A 246 9.59 29.36 -1.68
N GLU A 247 9.28 30.65 -1.77
CA GLU A 247 9.61 31.61 -0.71
C GLU A 247 8.99 31.17 0.63
N ASP A 248 9.74 31.33 1.72
CA ASP A 248 9.31 31.01 3.09
C ASP A 248 8.69 29.61 3.26
N PHE A 249 9.22 28.59 2.57
CA PHE A 249 8.84 27.20 2.80
C PHE A 249 9.82 26.55 3.79
N ASP A 250 9.28 25.92 4.83
CA ASP A 250 10.07 25.20 5.83
C ASP A 250 10.04 23.70 5.52
N ASP A 251 11.01 23.24 4.73
CA ASP A 251 11.14 21.84 4.33
C ASP A 251 11.25 20.90 5.54
N PHE A 252 11.92 21.33 6.60
CA PHE A 252 12.12 20.51 7.79
C PHE A 252 10.80 20.29 8.54
N GLN A 253 10.03 21.36 8.78
CA GLN A 253 8.73 21.26 9.43
C GLN A 253 7.72 20.50 8.57
N TRP A 254 7.73 20.74 7.25
CA TRP A 254 6.86 19.99 6.34
C TRP A 254 7.20 18.49 6.35
N MET A 255 8.49 18.14 6.26
CA MET A 255 8.96 16.75 6.29
C MET A 255 8.60 16.07 7.62
N LYS A 256 8.74 16.79 8.73
CA LYS A 256 8.31 16.30 10.05
C LYS A 256 6.81 16.04 10.05
N ALA A 257 5.99 16.98 9.60
CA ALA A 257 4.54 16.81 9.51
C ALA A 257 4.14 15.65 8.59
N TRP A 258 4.84 15.46 7.45
CA TRP A 258 4.63 14.36 6.52
C TRP A 258 4.90 12.99 7.18
N LYS A 259 6.02 12.88 7.91
CA LYS A 259 6.47 11.62 8.54
C LYS A 259 5.81 11.29 9.89
N VAL A 260 5.21 12.27 10.57
CA VAL A 260 4.63 12.12 11.93
C VAL A 260 3.55 11.03 12.04
N ASN A 261 3.11 10.38 10.95
CA ASN A 261 2.27 9.18 10.99
C ASN A 261 2.65 8.08 9.98
N SER A 262 3.83 8.11 9.34
CA SER A 262 4.33 6.92 8.58
C SER A 262 4.84 5.87 9.54
N ASP A 263 5.23 6.32 10.74
CA ASP A 263 5.59 5.51 11.89
C ASP A 263 4.40 5.42 12.86
N SER A 264 3.32 4.75 12.48
CA SER A 264 2.38 4.21 13.48
C SER A 264 3.03 3.14 14.38
N SER A 265 4.33 2.90 14.22
CA SER A 265 5.22 2.50 15.31
C SER A 265 6.42 3.45 15.45
N ALA A 266 6.33 4.37 16.41
CA ALA A 266 7.45 4.97 17.15
C ALA A 266 8.28 6.08 16.48
N ASN A 267 7.81 7.32 16.62
CA ASN A 267 8.69 8.46 16.93
C ASN A 267 8.25 9.19 18.20
N GLU A 268 8.01 8.40 19.25
CA GLU A 268 8.27 8.86 20.60
C GLU A 268 9.78 8.72 20.83
N VAL A 269 10.45 9.75 21.34
CA VAL A 269 11.83 9.58 21.85
C VAL A 269 11.72 8.66 23.06
N VAL A 270 11.87 7.36 22.84
CA VAL A 270 11.79 6.36 23.90
C VAL A 270 13.07 6.45 24.70
N GLU A 271 12.95 6.89 25.95
CA GLU A 271 14.10 6.90 26.86
C GLU A 271 14.64 5.49 27.04
N PHE A 272 15.97 5.35 27.14
CA PHE A 272 16.67 4.05 27.26
C PHE A 272 16.09 3.12 28.34
N LYS A 273 15.50 3.71 29.40
CA LYS A 273 14.85 3.00 30.51
C LYS A 273 13.53 2.28 30.15
N ASP A 274 12.88 2.65 29.04
CA ASP A 274 11.56 2.15 28.65
C ASP A 274 11.62 1.13 27.51
N TYR A 275 12.80 0.89 26.93
CA TYR A 275 13.03 -0.11 25.88
C TYR A 275 12.70 -1.56 26.25
N PRO A 276 12.96 -2.04 27.49
CA PRO A 276 12.56 -3.40 27.89
C PRO A 276 11.06 -3.63 27.72
N LYS A 277 10.23 -2.58 27.88
CA LYS A 277 8.76 -2.62 27.86
C LYS A 277 8.15 -2.88 26.48
N ARG A 278 8.95 -2.88 25.41
CA ARG A 278 8.47 -2.92 24.01
C ARG A 278 9.04 -4.08 23.20
N ILE A 279 8.87 -5.30 23.71
CA ILE A 279 9.01 -6.52 22.89
C ILE A 279 7.72 -6.65 22.07
N LEU A 280 7.76 -6.37 20.77
CA LEU A 280 6.61 -6.58 19.89
C LEU A 280 6.58 -8.07 19.55
N GLY A 281 5.45 -8.74 19.58
CA GLY A 281 5.43 -10.17 19.31
C GLY A 281 4.05 -10.78 19.27
N ARG A 282 3.97 -11.97 18.68
CA ARG A 282 2.75 -12.73 18.51
C ARG A 282 2.99 -14.19 18.88
N TRP A 283 2.15 -14.68 19.79
CA TRP A 283 2.06 -16.10 20.11
C TRP A 283 1.42 -16.86 18.96
N LEU A 284 2.11 -17.88 18.43
CA LEU A 284 1.63 -18.71 17.32
C LEU A 284 1.20 -20.11 17.75
N GLY A 285 1.27 -20.45 19.04
CA GLY A 285 0.86 -21.74 19.59
C GLY A 285 1.76 -22.24 20.72
N PRO A 286 1.50 -23.44 21.28
CA PRO A 286 2.04 -23.92 22.55
C PRO A 286 3.57 -23.89 22.71
N ARG A 287 4.32 -23.77 21.60
CA ARG A 287 5.78 -23.73 21.58
C ARG A 287 6.35 -22.81 20.48
N LYS A 288 5.59 -21.81 20.00
CA LYS A 288 6.04 -20.95 18.88
C LYS A 288 5.66 -19.49 19.08
N TYR A 289 6.63 -18.60 18.85
CA TYR A 289 6.50 -17.15 19.04
C TYR A 289 7.17 -16.44 17.86
N VAL A 290 6.58 -15.33 17.41
CA VAL A 290 7.21 -14.40 16.46
C VAL A 290 7.40 -13.09 17.18
N ILE A 291 8.59 -12.50 17.10
CA ILE A 291 8.89 -11.24 17.76
C ILE A 291 9.38 -10.23 16.73
N PHE A 292 8.85 -9.02 16.86
CA PHE A 292 9.21 -7.81 16.14
C PHE A 292 9.92 -6.86 17.12
N PHE A 293 10.79 -6.02 16.61
CA PHE A 293 11.47 -5.00 17.42
C PHE A 293 11.06 -3.62 16.95
N ALA A 294 11.13 -2.64 17.86
CA ALA A 294 10.90 -1.23 17.56
C ALA A 294 11.91 -0.65 16.53
N ASP A 295 12.97 -1.39 16.20
CA ASP A 295 13.95 -1.05 15.16
C ASP A 295 13.69 -1.76 13.81
N GLY A 296 12.54 -2.41 13.65
CA GLY A 296 12.08 -3.01 12.39
C GLY A 296 12.60 -4.43 12.10
N ARG A 297 13.38 -5.04 13.00
CA ARG A 297 13.83 -6.44 12.85
C ARG A 297 12.78 -7.43 13.37
N TRP A 298 12.77 -8.66 12.86
CA TRP A 298 11.88 -9.73 13.34
C TRP A 298 12.52 -11.12 13.29
N GLY A 299 11.97 -12.06 14.09
CA GLY A 299 12.38 -13.48 14.11
C GLY A 299 11.29 -14.40 14.66
N VAL A 300 11.41 -15.71 14.40
CA VAL A 300 10.50 -16.76 14.91
C VAL A 300 11.28 -17.68 15.84
N GLN A 301 10.81 -17.93 17.05
CA GLN A 301 11.47 -18.80 18.02
C GLN A 301 10.53 -19.86 18.61
N ARG A 302 11.05 -21.05 18.85
CA ARG A 302 10.42 -22.09 19.66
C ARG A 302 10.95 -22.05 21.10
N ASN A 303 10.15 -22.52 22.06
CA ASN A 303 10.53 -22.57 23.48
C ASN A 303 11.82 -23.35 23.79
N GLU A 304 12.33 -24.12 22.83
CA GLU A 304 13.46 -25.03 22.99
C GLU A 304 14.72 -24.52 22.26
N ASP A 305 14.64 -23.34 21.61
CA ASP A 305 15.73 -22.80 20.81
C ASP A 305 16.70 -21.97 21.66
N ASP A 306 17.99 -21.99 21.30
CA ASP A 306 19.07 -21.21 21.92
C ASP A 306 18.76 -19.70 21.97
N SER A 307 19.46 -18.97 22.85
CA SER A 307 19.31 -17.52 22.98
C SER A 307 19.49 -16.80 21.64
N ILE A 308 18.55 -15.95 21.27
CA ILE A 308 18.66 -15.13 20.07
C ILE A 308 19.57 -13.94 20.36
N GLU A 309 20.67 -13.82 19.63
CA GLU A 309 21.61 -12.70 19.71
C GLU A 309 21.39 -11.73 18.54
N ILE A 310 21.01 -10.49 18.86
CA ILE A 310 20.81 -9.44 17.86
C ILE A 310 21.36 -8.13 18.42
N GLY A 311 22.41 -7.59 17.79
CA GLY A 311 23.02 -6.31 18.18
C GLY A 311 23.54 -6.30 19.62
N GLU A 312 24.35 -7.30 19.99
CA GLU A 312 24.96 -7.51 21.33
C GLU A 312 23.97 -7.75 22.47
N ARG A 313 22.68 -7.92 22.16
CA ARG A 313 21.62 -8.22 23.12
C ARG A 313 21.15 -9.65 22.91
N ARG A 314 20.88 -10.33 24.01
CA ARG A 314 20.38 -11.71 24.00
C ARG A 314 19.14 -11.82 24.84
N TRP A 315 18.19 -12.62 24.44
CA TRP A 315 17.10 -12.98 25.32
C TRP A 315 16.67 -14.42 25.10
N ARG A 316 16.03 -14.98 26.12
CA ARG A 316 15.48 -16.33 26.08
C ARG A 316 14.42 -16.50 27.14
N ILE A 317 13.53 -17.47 26.92
CA ILE A 317 12.54 -17.90 27.90
C ILE A 317 12.91 -19.31 28.35
N GLU A 318 13.03 -19.53 29.66
CA GLU A 318 13.20 -20.88 30.22
C GLU A 318 12.08 -21.12 31.23
N GLY A 319 11.15 -22.01 30.90
CA GLY A 319 9.96 -22.24 31.73
C GLY A 319 9.06 -20.99 31.80
N ASP A 320 8.85 -20.48 33.01
CA ASP A 320 8.12 -19.24 33.30
C ASP A 320 9.06 -18.03 33.45
N LYS A 321 10.35 -18.15 33.13
CA LYS A 321 11.32 -17.07 33.30
C LYS A 321 11.71 -16.45 31.97
N LEU A 322 11.73 -15.12 31.94
CA LEU A 322 12.30 -14.32 30.86
C LEU A 322 13.68 -13.82 31.27
N PHE A 323 14.69 -14.10 30.45
CA PHE A 323 16.04 -13.57 30.59
C PHE A 323 16.30 -12.55 29.48
N LEU A 324 16.68 -11.34 29.86
CA LEU A 324 17.03 -10.25 28.96
C LEU A 324 18.46 -9.79 29.24
N THR A 325 19.38 -10.10 28.33
CA THR A 325 20.77 -9.67 28.34
C THR A 325 20.97 -8.46 27.42
N PHE A 326 21.53 -7.38 27.96
CA PHE A 326 21.76 -6.14 27.24
C PHE A 326 23.09 -5.47 27.63
N PRO A 327 23.69 -4.65 26.74
CA PRO A 327 24.86 -3.85 27.06
C PRO A 327 24.57 -2.85 28.19
N ARG A 328 25.45 -2.81 29.20
CA ARG A 328 25.43 -1.84 30.30
C ARG A 328 26.86 -1.39 30.59
N GLY A 329 27.18 -0.14 30.26
CA GLY A 329 28.55 0.37 30.38
C GLY A 329 29.48 -0.35 29.39
N THR A 330 30.59 -0.89 29.89
CA THR A 330 31.57 -1.66 29.10
C THR A 330 31.33 -3.18 29.10
N GLY A 331 30.18 -3.65 29.58
CA GLY A 331 29.86 -5.08 29.69
C GLY A 331 28.41 -5.41 29.39
N LEU A 332 28.05 -6.69 29.57
CA LEU A 332 26.67 -7.17 29.44
C LEU A 332 26.02 -7.33 30.82
N SER A 333 24.73 -7.04 30.92
CA SER A 333 23.91 -7.25 32.11
C SER A 333 22.70 -8.09 31.73
N THR A 334 22.33 -9.05 32.57
CA THR A 334 21.13 -9.87 32.36
C THR A 334 20.12 -9.57 33.46
N SER A 335 18.90 -9.20 33.08
CA SER A 335 17.75 -9.16 33.98
C SER A 335 16.93 -10.44 33.83
N GLU A 336 16.50 -10.99 34.96
CA GLU A 336 15.57 -12.11 35.05
C GLU A 336 14.21 -11.60 35.50
N SER A 337 13.14 -12.15 34.94
CA SER A 337 11.78 -11.84 35.38
C SER A 337 10.89 -13.07 35.28
N THR A 338 10.10 -13.32 36.33
CA THR A 338 9.13 -14.41 36.36
C THR A 338 7.82 -13.95 35.70
N ILE A 339 7.34 -14.72 34.74
CA ILE A 339 6.11 -14.50 33.98
C ILE A 339 4.93 -15.04 34.80
N THR A 340 4.11 -14.15 35.34
CA THR A 340 2.98 -14.50 36.20
C THR A 340 1.68 -14.68 35.42
N SER A 341 1.61 -14.17 34.19
CA SER A 341 0.44 -14.29 33.31
C SER A 341 0.89 -14.14 31.85
N PHE A 342 0.33 -14.98 30.98
CA PHE A 342 0.66 -15.01 29.55
C PHE A 342 -0.61 -15.14 28.71
N THR A 343 -0.81 -14.23 27.76
CA THR A 343 -1.95 -14.26 26.83
C THR A 343 -1.50 -13.98 25.40
N ALA A 344 -2.41 -14.20 24.44
CA ALA A 344 -2.22 -13.80 23.06
C ALA A 344 -2.10 -12.27 22.86
N LYS A 345 -2.27 -11.44 23.91
CA LYS A 345 -2.27 -9.96 23.87
C LYS A 345 -1.26 -9.26 24.80
N GLN A 346 -0.74 -9.93 25.82
CA GLN A 346 0.23 -9.37 26.78
C GLN A 346 0.86 -10.47 27.64
N PHE A 347 1.95 -10.14 28.32
CA PHE A 347 2.42 -10.89 29.49
C PHE A 347 2.75 -9.96 30.67
N VAL A 348 2.71 -10.51 31.89
CA VAL A 348 2.87 -9.78 33.16
C VAL A 348 3.99 -10.43 33.97
N THR A 349 4.83 -9.61 34.62
CA THR A 349 5.92 -10.07 35.49
C THR A 349 5.62 -9.88 36.98
N GLU A 350 6.39 -10.54 37.85
CA GLU A 350 6.22 -10.54 39.33
C GLU A 350 6.24 -9.16 40.00
N ASP A 351 6.80 -8.13 39.35
CA ASP A 351 6.84 -6.76 39.87
C ASP A 351 5.49 -6.02 39.76
N HIS A 352 4.46 -6.63 39.15
CA HIS A 352 3.07 -6.15 38.94
C HIS A 352 2.91 -4.72 38.36
N SER A 353 4.02 -4.02 38.12
CA SER A 353 4.13 -2.65 37.68
C SER A 353 4.59 -2.56 36.22
N THR A 354 5.17 -3.64 35.69
CA THR A 354 5.59 -3.71 34.30
C THR A 354 4.69 -4.64 33.51
N LYS A 355 3.81 -4.05 32.70
CA LYS A 355 2.98 -4.74 31.71
C LYS A 355 3.64 -4.61 30.34
N TYR A 356 3.76 -5.73 29.64
CA TYR A 356 4.28 -5.77 28.28
C TYR A 356 3.09 -6.09 27.37
N GLU A 357 2.58 -5.07 26.69
CA GLU A 357 1.50 -5.21 25.72
C GLU A 357 2.08 -5.65 24.37
N TRP A 358 1.44 -6.62 23.72
CA TRP A 358 1.70 -6.83 22.30
C TRP A 358 1.02 -5.67 21.56
N ALA A 359 1.77 -4.91 20.75
CA ALA A 359 1.14 -3.95 19.85
C ALA A 359 0.19 -4.68 18.88
N PRO A 360 -0.91 -4.03 18.44
CA PRO A 360 -1.88 -4.62 17.52
C PRO A 360 -1.28 -5.13 16.20
#